data_AF-A0AAD5RFQ5-F1
#
_entry.id   AF-A0AAD5RFQ5-F1
#
_cell.length_a   1.000
_cell.length_b   1.000
_cell.length_c   1.000
_cell.angle_alpha   90.00
_cell.angle_beta   90.00
_cell.angle_gamma   90.00
#
_symmetry.space_group_name_H-M   'P 1'
#
loop_
_entity.id
_entity.type
_entity.pdbx_description
1 polymer ?
#
loop_
_entity_poly.entity_id
_entity_poly.type
_entity_poly.pdbx_seq_one_letter_code
_entity_poly.pdbx_strand_id
1 'polypeptide(L)'
;MMSTETREVSPMPFCQMPPGKNYMACGSSCSWTDFITLWGKANGVLVGYKQVTLDEMVADTADRGYSIEVAHMYSYSSDAGCDGGMDLRTVEDLQKAGIECTMASLEQWFARQHWPALLAK
;
A
#
# COMPACT_ATOMS: atom_id res chain seq x y z
N MET A 1 5.85 -35.57 22.20
CA MET A 1 5.32 -34.48 23.04
C MET A 1 5.69 -33.18 22.34
N MET A 2 4.81 -32.68 21.46
CA MET A 2 5.04 -31.39 20.79
C MET A 2 4.39 -30.32 21.67
N SER A 3 5.21 -29.39 22.17
CA SER A 3 4.73 -28.24 22.93
C SER A 3 3.86 -27.39 22.01
N THR A 4 2.55 -27.34 22.28
CA THR A 4 1.67 -26.33 21.70
C THR A 4 1.96 -25.01 22.38
N GLU A 5 2.94 -24.30 21.86
CA GLU A 5 3.17 -22.89 22.19
C GLU A 5 2.01 -22.09 21.60
N THR A 6 1.02 -21.75 22.43
CA THR A 6 0.06 -20.69 22.13
C THR A 6 0.86 -19.42 21.92
N ARG A 7 1.04 -19.00 20.66
CA ARG A 7 1.52 -17.65 20.36
C ARG A 7 0.56 -16.67 21.01
N GLU A 8 1.02 -15.97 22.04
CA GLU A 8 0.35 -14.76 22.52
C GLU A 8 0.23 -13.81 21.33
N VAL A 9 -0.99 -13.65 20.83
CA VAL A 9 -1.25 -12.68 19.76
C VAL A 9 -1.35 -11.34 20.46
N SER A 10 -0.27 -10.55 20.38
CA SER A 10 -0.31 -9.16 20.83
C SER A 10 -1.50 -8.46 20.16
N PRO A 11 -2.34 -7.72 20.90
CA PRO A 11 -3.48 -7.03 20.33
C PRO A 11 -3.01 -6.05 19.25
N MET A 12 -3.78 -5.93 18.16
CA MET A 12 -3.43 -5.04 17.06
C MET A 12 -3.13 -3.63 17.58
N PRO A 13 -2.07 -2.95 17.10
CA PRO A 13 -1.57 -1.71 17.71
C PRO A 13 -2.64 -0.64 17.94
N PHE A 14 -3.56 -0.46 17.00
CA PHE A 14 -4.63 0.53 17.11
C PHE A 14 -5.71 0.18 18.16
N CYS A 15 -5.87 -1.09 18.55
CA CYS A 15 -6.79 -1.48 19.62
C CYS A 15 -6.33 -1.00 20.99
N GLN A 16 -5.07 -0.58 21.12
CA GLN A 16 -4.50 -0.04 22.36
C GLN A 16 -4.77 1.47 22.51
N MET A 17 -5.33 2.11 21.48
CA MET A 17 -5.70 3.52 21.48
C MET A 17 -7.17 3.73 21.88
N PRO A 18 -7.54 4.93 22.37
CA PRO A 18 -8.94 5.25 22.65
C PRO A 18 -9.84 5.10 21.42
N PRO A 19 -11.09 4.61 21.57
CA PRO A 19 -12.03 4.49 20.47
C PRO A 19 -12.44 5.84 19.88
N GLY A 20 -13.03 5.83 18.68
CA GLY A 20 -13.54 7.03 18.02
C GLY A 20 -12.48 7.88 17.30
N LYS A 21 -11.35 7.25 16.92
CA LYS A 21 -10.30 7.84 16.11
C LYS A 21 -10.23 7.17 14.75
N ASN A 22 -9.79 7.92 13.74
CA ASN A 22 -9.53 7.43 12.39
C ASN A 22 -8.03 7.19 12.21
N TYR A 23 -7.67 6.09 11.56
CA TYR A 23 -6.28 5.65 11.40
C TYR A 23 -5.96 5.42 9.92
N MET A 24 -4.73 5.75 9.54
CA MET A 24 -4.19 5.42 8.23
C MET A 24 -3.33 4.17 8.31
N ALA A 25 -3.72 3.12 7.57
CA ALA A 25 -2.92 1.93 7.41
C ALA A 25 -1.92 2.13 6.25
N CYS A 26 -0.78 2.77 6.54
CA CYS A 26 0.25 3.05 5.55
C CYS A 26 1.62 2.57 6.05
N GLY A 27 2.27 1.66 5.30
CA GLY A 27 3.62 1.19 5.61
C GLY A 27 4.73 1.98 4.88
N SER A 28 4.39 2.67 3.80
CA SER A 28 5.31 3.51 3.01
C SER A 28 4.49 4.48 2.15
N SER A 29 4.96 5.71 2.04
CA SER A 29 4.41 6.72 1.11
C SER A 29 5.51 7.14 0.13
N CYS A 30 5.21 7.13 -1.17
CA CYS A 30 6.15 7.49 -2.22
C CYS A 30 5.41 7.95 -3.48
N SER A 31 6.13 8.57 -4.42
CA SER A 31 5.57 8.88 -5.74
C SER A 31 5.39 7.61 -6.59
N TRP A 32 4.57 7.68 -7.66
CA TRP A 32 4.44 6.57 -8.62
C TRP A 32 5.76 6.26 -9.33
N THR A 33 6.60 7.26 -9.56
CA THR A 33 7.95 7.10 -10.13
C THR A 33 8.85 6.31 -9.19
N ASP A 34 8.80 6.61 -7.89
CA ASP A 34 9.58 5.86 -6.89
C ASP A 34 9.03 4.43 -6.75
N PHE A 35 7.71 4.27 -6.71
CA PHE A 35 7.04 2.97 -6.63
C PHE A 35 7.53 2.03 -7.73
N ILE A 36 7.48 2.48 -9.00
CA ILE A 36 7.91 1.63 -10.13
C ILE A 36 9.42 1.40 -10.13
N THR A 37 10.22 2.40 -9.72
CA THR A 37 11.68 2.27 -9.61
C THR A 37 12.07 1.21 -8.57
N LEU A 38 11.42 1.22 -7.40
CA LEU A 38 11.62 0.23 -6.35
C LEU A 38 11.21 -1.18 -6.81
N TRP A 39 10.08 -1.28 -7.52
CA TRP A 39 9.65 -2.55 -8.11
C TRP A 39 10.68 -3.10 -9.12
N GLY A 40 11.18 -2.24 -10.02
CA GLY A 40 12.20 -2.63 -11.00
C GLY A 40 13.50 -3.10 -10.35
N LYS A 41 13.97 -2.36 -9.33
CA LYS A 41 15.14 -2.75 -8.53
C LYS A 41 14.96 -4.11 -7.85
N ALA A 42 13.79 -4.35 -7.25
CA ALA A 42 13.50 -5.61 -6.57
C ALA A 42 13.45 -6.82 -7.52
N ASN A 43 13.07 -6.60 -8.77
CA ASN A 43 12.93 -7.66 -9.79
C ASN A 43 14.10 -7.70 -10.80
N GLY A 44 15.09 -6.81 -10.69
CA GLY A 44 16.23 -6.76 -11.60
C GLY A 44 15.88 -6.36 -13.04
N VAL A 45 14.82 -5.55 -13.23
CA VAL A 45 14.34 -5.15 -14.56
C VAL A 45 14.35 -3.63 -14.72
N LEU A 46 14.65 -3.17 -15.95
CA LEU A 46 14.58 -1.75 -16.29
C LEU A 46 13.12 -1.35 -16.52
N VAL A 47 12.67 -0.32 -15.81
CA VAL A 47 11.30 0.18 -15.84
C VAL A 47 11.29 1.70 -15.79
N GLY A 48 10.17 2.28 -16.21
CA GLY A 48 9.94 3.71 -16.13
C GLY A 48 8.45 3.99 -15.92
N TYR A 49 8.16 5.10 -15.25
CA TYR A 49 6.80 5.57 -15.09
C TYR A 49 6.32 6.26 -16.36
N LYS A 50 5.11 5.91 -16.82
CA LYS A 50 4.38 6.63 -17.86
C LYS A 50 3.01 6.99 -17.32
N GLN A 51 2.76 8.29 -17.17
CA GLN A 51 1.41 8.77 -16.89
C GLN A 51 0.50 8.47 -18.09
N VAL A 52 -0.67 7.91 -17.82
CA VAL A 52 -1.75 7.73 -18.80
C VAL A 52 -2.92 8.65 -18.43
N THR A 53 -3.75 8.95 -19.43
CA THR A 53 -5.01 9.67 -19.27
C THR A 53 -6.09 8.76 -18.69
N LEU A 54 -7.17 9.37 -18.18
CA LEU A 54 -8.32 8.64 -17.66
C LEU A 54 -8.97 7.76 -18.76
N ASP A 55 -9.09 8.28 -19.97
CA ASP A 55 -9.65 7.55 -21.11
C ASP A 55 -8.78 6.35 -21.52
N GLU A 56 -7.45 6.51 -21.51
CA GLU A 56 -6.53 5.40 -21.76
C GLU A 56 -6.66 4.31 -20.68
N MET A 57 -6.81 4.69 -19.42
CA MET A 57 -7.00 3.73 -18.32
C MET A 57 -8.34 3.00 -18.40
N VAL A 58 -9.42 3.71 -18.77
CA VAL A 58 -10.75 3.12 -18.98
C VAL A 58 -10.73 2.11 -20.14
N ALA A 59 -9.95 2.39 -21.19
CA ALA A 59 -9.84 1.51 -22.35
C ALA A 59 -9.00 0.24 -22.11
N ASP A 60 -8.20 0.18 -21.04
CA ASP A 60 -7.18 -0.86 -20.83
C ASP A 60 -7.72 -2.15 -20.18
N THR A 61 -8.95 -2.13 -19.65
CA THR A 61 -9.54 -3.32 -18.99
C THR A 61 -10.77 -3.83 -19.72
N ALA A 62 -11.02 -5.14 -19.63
CA ALA A 62 -12.13 -5.79 -20.34
C ALA A 62 -13.52 -5.41 -19.80
N ASP A 63 -13.61 -5.03 -18.52
CA ASP A 63 -14.86 -4.61 -17.88
C ASP A 63 -14.90 -3.09 -17.73
N ARG A 64 -15.83 -2.46 -18.47
CA ARG A 64 -15.97 -1.00 -18.49
C ARG A 64 -16.33 -0.42 -17.13
N GLY A 65 -17.21 -1.08 -16.36
CA GLY A 65 -17.62 -0.58 -15.05
C GLY A 65 -16.44 -0.55 -14.09
N TYR A 66 -15.70 -1.66 -14.02
CA TYR A 66 -14.46 -1.78 -13.26
C TYR A 66 -13.41 -0.74 -13.68
N SER A 67 -13.24 -0.53 -14.99
CA SER A 67 -12.27 0.43 -15.53
C SER A 67 -12.52 1.87 -15.07
N ILE A 68 -13.80 2.27 -15.00
CA ILE A 68 -14.22 3.61 -14.58
C ILE A 68 -13.93 3.80 -13.09
N GLU A 69 -14.25 2.81 -12.27
CA GLU A 69 -13.96 2.83 -10.82
C GLU A 69 -12.45 2.94 -10.56
N VAL A 70 -11.63 2.15 -11.27
CA VAL A 70 -10.17 2.21 -11.15
C VAL A 70 -9.63 3.59 -11.55
N ALA A 71 -10.12 4.15 -12.66
CA ALA A 71 -9.64 5.44 -13.14
C ALA A 71 -10.04 6.59 -12.21
N HIS A 72 -11.24 6.53 -11.62
CA HIS A 72 -11.65 7.46 -10.56
C HIS A 72 -10.83 7.28 -9.27
N MET A 73 -10.55 6.05 -8.85
CA MET A 73 -9.72 5.77 -7.67
C MET A 73 -8.33 6.41 -7.82
N TYR A 74 -7.66 6.19 -8.96
CA TYR A 74 -6.35 6.80 -9.22
C TYR A 74 -6.44 8.34 -9.30
N SER A 75 -7.44 8.88 -10.01
CA SER A 75 -7.64 10.33 -10.09
C SER A 75 -7.87 10.97 -8.72
N TYR A 76 -8.67 10.34 -7.87
CA TYR A 76 -8.93 10.81 -6.49
C TYR A 76 -7.65 10.79 -5.66
N SER A 77 -6.92 9.66 -5.69
CA SER A 77 -5.70 9.47 -4.90
C SER A 77 -4.56 10.43 -5.30
N SER A 78 -4.55 10.91 -6.54
CA SER A 78 -3.55 11.87 -7.04
C SER A 78 -3.83 13.32 -6.66
N ASP A 79 -5.06 13.66 -6.26
CA ASP A 79 -5.45 15.02 -5.88
C ASP A 79 -5.65 15.13 -4.36
N ALA A 80 -6.59 14.37 -3.81
CA ALA A 80 -6.94 14.41 -2.39
C ALA A 80 -6.02 13.53 -1.52
N GLY A 81 -5.23 12.64 -2.11
CA GLY A 81 -4.44 11.64 -1.38
C GLY A 81 -5.29 10.48 -0.84
N CYS A 82 -4.64 9.41 -0.41
CA CYS A 82 -5.32 8.27 0.22
C CYS A 82 -5.90 8.61 1.60
N ASP A 83 -5.50 9.72 2.20
CA ASP A 83 -6.08 10.25 3.45
C ASP A 83 -7.37 11.07 3.21
N GLY A 84 -7.66 11.41 1.95
CA GLY A 84 -8.83 12.19 1.56
C GLY A 84 -8.87 13.58 2.20
N GLY A 85 -7.71 14.12 2.58
CA GLY A 85 -7.62 15.38 3.34
C GLY A 85 -8.14 15.31 4.78
N MET A 86 -8.31 14.11 5.35
CA MET A 86 -8.73 13.92 6.73
C MET A 86 -7.54 13.96 7.71
N ASP A 87 -7.80 14.38 8.94
CA ASP A 87 -6.84 14.23 10.05
C ASP A 87 -6.83 12.77 10.54
N LEU A 88 -5.85 12.00 10.07
CA LEU A 88 -5.71 10.57 10.35
C LEU A 88 -4.49 10.29 11.24
N ARG A 89 -4.67 9.38 12.20
CA ARG A 89 -3.56 8.87 13.00
C ARG A 89 -2.71 7.92 12.20
N THR A 90 -1.41 8.19 12.16
CA THR A 90 -0.44 7.40 11.42
C THR A 90 0.30 6.42 12.33
N VAL A 91 1.16 5.58 11.74
CA VAL A 91 2.05 4.68 12.47
C VAL A 91 3.00 5.48 13.37
N GLU A 92 3.48 6.63 12.92
CA GLU A 92 4.36 7.51 13.70
C GLU A 92 3.64 8.04 14.95
N ASP A 93 2.34 8.32 14.87
CA ASP A 93 1.55 8.73 16.03
C ASP A 93 1.39 7.59 17.06
N LEU A 94 1.21 6.35 16.60
CA LEU A 94 1.20 5.18 17.47
C LEU A 94 2.56 5.00 18.18
N GLN A 95 3.65 5.15 17.43
CA GLN A 95 5.01 5.03 17.97
C GLN A 95 5.30 6.12 19.01
N LYS A 96 4.86 7.37 18.78
CA LYS A 96 4.95 8.46 19.78
C LYS A 96 4.15 8.16 21.05
N ALA A 97 3.06 7.40 20.94
CA ALA A 97 2.27 6.93 22.08
C ALA A 97 2.88 5.72 22.80
N GLY A 98 4.07 5.26 22.38
CA GLY A 98 4.74 4.10 22.96
C GLY A 98 4.17 2.76 22.49
N ILE A 99 3.34 2.76 21.45
CA ILE A 99 2.75 1.55 20.88
C ILE A 99 3.64 1.08 19.74
N GLU A 100 4.16 -0.14 19.87
CA GLU A 100 4.92 -0.77 18.79
C GLU A 100 3.99 -1.12 17.63
N CYS A 101 4.32 -0.61 16.44
CA CYS A 101 3.62 -0.94 15.20
C CYS A 101 4.66 -1.17 14.11
N THR A 102 4.92 -2.44 13.80
CA THR A 102 5.83 -2.84 12.74
C THR A 102 5.05 -3.00 11.44
N MET A 103 5.42 -2.23 10.43
CA MET A 103 4.90 -2.35 9.07
C MET A 103 6.04 -2.78 8.14
N ALA A 104 5.75 -3.62 7.15
CA ALA A 104 6.71 -3.89 6.10
C ALA A 104 6.88 -2.63 5.24
N SER A 105 8.12 -2.25 4.95
CA SER A 105 8.36 -1.21 3.95
C SER A 105 7.96 -1.72 2.56
N LEU A 106 7.72 -0.80 1.63
CA LEU A 106 7.42 -1.16 0.24
C LEU A 106 8.54 -2.02 -0.39
N GLU A 107 9.80 -1.72 -0.10
CA GLU A 107 10.95 -2.51 -0.55
C GLU A 107 10.93 -3.94 0.01
N GLN A 108 10.70 -4.07 1.32
CA GLN A 108 10.59 -5.37 1.98
C GLN A 108 9.42 -6.18 1.43
N TRP A 109 8.31 -5.50 1.12
CA TRP A 109 7.15 -6.14 0.52
C TRP A 109 7.46 -6.64 -0.88
N PHE A 110 8.02 -5.81 -1.77
CA PHE A 110 8.39 -6.22 -3.13
C PHE A 110 9.35 -7.40 -3.14
N ALA A 111 10.35 -7.43 -2.26
CA ALA A 111 11.31 -8.52 -2.17
C ALA A 111 10.68 -9.88 -1.77
N ARG A 112 9.48 -9.88 -1.19
CA ARG A 112 8.73 -11.08 -0.79
C ARG A 112 7.74 -11.56 -1.86
N GLN A 113 7.47 -10.75 -2.88
CA GLN A 113 6.50 -11.08 -3.92
C GLN A 113 7.19 -11.73 -5.13
N HIS A 114 6.46 -12.64 -5.78
CA HIS A 114 6.86 -13.22 -7.06
C HIS A 114 5.85 -12.84 -8.14
N TRP A 115 6.35 -12.33 -9.27
CA TRP A 115 5.53 -11.76 -10.34
C TRP A 115 5.71 -12.49 -11.69
N PRO A 116 5.53 -13.83 -11.75
CA PRO A 116 5.85 -14.60 -12.95
C PRO A 116 5.07 -14.12 -14.18
N ALA A 117 3.80 -13.71 -14.03
CA ALA A 117 2.98 -13.22 -15.15
C ALA A 117 3.48 -11.89 -15.75
N LEU A 118 4.15 -11.04 -14.96
CA LEU A 118 4.68 -9.75 -15.43
C LEU A 118 6.11 -9.88 -15.98
N LEU A 119 6.86 -10.87 -15.48
CA LEU A 119 8.25 -11.12 -15.86
C LEU A 119 8.39 -12.16 -16.98
N ALA A 120 7.37 -12.97 -17.23
CA ALA A 120 7.30 -13.84 -18.39
C ALA A 120 7.11 -12.99 -19.65
N LYS A 121 8.22 -12.64 -20.30
CA LYS A 121 8.26 -12.17 -21.68
C LYS A 121 8.85 -13.27 -22.55
#